data_AF-A0A6C2UBG1-F1
#
_entry.id   AF-A0A6C2UBG1-F1
#
_cell.length_a   1.000
_cell.length_b   1.000
_cell.length_c   1.000
_cell.angle_alpha   90.00
_cell.angle_beta   90.00
_cell.angle_gamma   90.00
#
_symmetry.space_group_name_H-M   'P 1'
#
loop_
_entity.id
_entity.type
_entity.pdbx_description
1 polymer ?
#
loop_
_entity_poly.entity_id
_entity_poly.type
_entity_poly.pdbx_seq_one_letter_code
_entity_poly.pdbx_strand_id
1 'polypeptide(L)'
;MKLNELAKRVGKSVPYVMTLQKKFGLPVCKDYPVGYAVLVEKLIYLSICSVPDKEIKSLLSKEKKLLELLKVDSLHDGDLWFENMCIMKSGPTRLLLSSHDLGHPVDCATVQPCLDFSDRDKELFQSSEMGASALRELRRYSKTLDGVKARIRQELPIVGAALKWASLL
;
A
#
# COMPACT_ATOMS: atom_id res chain seq x y z
N MET A 1 19.66 3.53 -3.56
CA MET A 1 19.86 4.93 -3.10
C MET A 1 20.22 4.93 -1.62
N LYS A 2 21.09 5.82 -1.16
CA LYS A 2 21.43 5.94 0.28
C LYS A 2 20.34 6.70 1.05
N LEU A 3 20.38 6.67 2.37
CA LEU A 3 19.38 7.33 3.23
C LEU A 3 19.23 8.84 2.95
N ASN A 4 20.33 9.55 2.72
CA ASN A 4 20.30 10.98 2.40
C ASN A 4 19.59 11.26 1.06
N GLU A 5 19.83 10.40 0.07
CA GLU A 5 19.16 10.48 -1.24
C GLU A 5 17.67 10.17 -1.13
N LEU A 6 17.31 9.16 -0.32
CA LEU A 6 15.93 8.84 -0.01
C LEU A 6 15.22 10.03 0.65
N ALA A 7 15.82 10.62 1.68
CA ALA A 7 15.27 11.78 2.38
C ALA A 7 15.07 12.97 1.43
N LYS A 8 16.08 13.26 0.60
CA LYS A 8 16.00 14.32 -0.42
C LYS A 8 14.89 14.04 -1.43
N ARG A 9 14.77 12.79 -1.91
CA ARG A 9 13.75 12.38 -2.87
C ARG A 9 12.33 12.60 -2.34
N VAL A 10 12.08 12.22 -1.09
CA VAL A 10 10.74 12.35 -0.48
C VAL A 10 10.49 13.75 0.11
N GLY A 11 11.43 14.68 -0.05
CA GLY A 11 11.30 16.06 0.42
C GLY A 11 11.23 16.19 1.95
N LYS A 12 11.90 15.30 2.70
CA LYS A 12 11.91 15.30 4.17
C LYS A 12 13.33 15.22 4.73
N SER A 13 13.48 15.53 6.02
CA SER A 13 14.75 15.37 6.71
C SER A 13 15.05 13.89 7.01
N VAL A 14 16.32 13.54 7.13
CA VAL A 14 16.75 12.18 7.48
C VAL A 14 16.14 11.68 8.80
N PRO A 15 16.12 12.48 9.90
CA PRO A 15 15.46 12.07 11.13
C PRO A 15 13.96 11.79 10.95
N TYR A 16 13.28 12.56 10.10
CA TYR A 16 11.87 12.32 9.81
C TYR A 16 11.67 10.96 9.13
N VAL A 17 12.48 10.63 8.12
CA VAL A 17 12.41 9.33 7.43
C VAL A 17 12.70 8.19 8.41
N MET A 18 13.72 8.31 9.27
CA MET A 18 14.03 7.29 10.29
C MET A 18 12.88 7.10 11.29
N THR A 19 12.26 8.18 11.76
CA THR A 19 11.07 8.11 12.62
C THR A 19 9.91 7.43 11.89
N LEU A 20 9.71 7.72 10.61
CA LEU A 20 8.66 7.10 9.80
C LEU A 20 8.91 5.59 9.61
N GLN A 21 10.16 5.19 9.34
CA GLN A 21 10.57 3.78 9.27
C GLN A 21 10.27 3.06 10.58
N LYS A 22 10.71 3.61 11.72
CA LYS A 22 10.43 3.03 13.03
C LYS A 22 8.94 2.98 13.34
N LYS A 23 8.20 4.04 13.00
CA LYS A 23 6.76 4.17 13.25
C LYS A 23 5.98 3.07 12.52
N PHE A 24 6.28 2.84 11.24
CA PHE A 24 5.55 1.88 10.40
C PHE A 24 6.22 0.50 10.28
N GLY A 25 7.34 0.28 10.98
CA GLY A 25 8.05 -1.00 10.98
C GLY A 25 8.72 -1.31 9.65
N LEU A 26 9.16 -0.28 8.90
CA LEU A 26 9.83 -0.47 7.63
C LEU A 26 11.30 -0.91 7.83
N PRO A 27 11.83 -1.79 6.98
CA PRO A 27 13.20 -2.28 7.11
C PRO A 27 14.22 -1.18 6.82
N VAL A 28 15.29 -1.14 7.62
CA VAL A 28 16.43 -0.24 7.42
C VAL A 28 17.42 -0.90 6.46
N CYS A 29 17.76 -0.21 5.37
CA CYS A 29 18.56 -0.77 4.29
C CYS A 29 19.87 0.01 4.13
N LYS A 30 20.94 -0.66 3.74
CA LYS A 30 22.18 0.02 3.29
C LYS A 30 21.95 0.76 1.97
N ASP A 31 21.15 0.16 1.11
CA ASP A 31 20.74 0.69 -0.18
C ASP A 31 19.23 0.51 -0.34
N TYR A 32 18.52 1.64 -0.41
CA TYR A 32 17.08 1.68 -0.57
C TYR A 32 16.70 1.53 -2.05
N PRO A 33 15.75 0.65 -2.37
CA PRO A 33 15.24 0.51 -3.73
C PRO A 33 14.28 1.65 -4.09
N VAL A 34 13.99 1.81 -5.38
CA VAL A 34 13.11 2.88 -5.87
C VAL A 34 11.69 2.73 -5.33
N GLY A 35 11.16 1.50 -5.28
CA GLY A 35 9.82 1.25 -4.74
C GLY A 35 9.70 1.60 -3.26
N TYR A 36 10.78 1.44 -2.49
CA TYR A 36 10.80 1.86 -1.08
C TYR A 36 10.56 3.36 -0.95
N ALA A 37 11.18 4.17 -1.81
CA ALA A 37 10.96 5.61 -1.81
C ALA A 37 9.50 5.95 -2.12
N VAL A 38 8.90 5.25 -3.08
CA VAL A 38 7.47 5.41 -3.41
C VAL A 38 6.57 5.03 -2.23
N LEU A 39 6.87 3.96 -1.51
CA LEU A 39 6.12 3.59 -0.31
C LEU A 39 6.22 4.72 0.74
N VAL A 40 7.41 5.24 0.98
CA VAL A 40 7.62 6.35 1.93
C VAL A 40 6.85 7.60 1.48
N GLU A 41 6.87 7.96 0.19
CA GLU A 41 6.07 9.06 -0.37
C GLU A 41 4.58 8.88 -0.07
N LYS A 42 4.03 7.68 -0.33
CA LYS A 42 2.61 7.38 -0.04
C LYS A 42 2.28 7.48 1.45
N LEU A 43 3.14 6.99 2.34
CA LEU A 43 2.94 7.10 3.79
C LEU A 43 2.97 8.55 4.26
N ILE A 44 3.82 9.38 3.67
CA ILE A 44 3.84 10.82 3.91
C ILE A 44 2.53 11.45 3.44
N TYR A 45 2.03 11.12 2.25
CA TYR A 45 0.77 11.66 1.74
C TYR A 45 -0.43 11.30 2.61
N LEU A 46 -0.49 10.05 3.10
CA LEU A 46 -1.50 9.64 4.06
C LEU A 46 -1.40 10.41 5.37
N SER A 47 -0.18 10.65 5.85
CA SER A 47 0.05 11.44 7.07
C SER A 47 -0.33 12.92 6.90
N ILE A 48 -0.10 13.50 5.72
CA ILE A 48 -0.52 14.87 5.37
C ILE A 48 -2.04 14.99 5.34
N CYS A 49 -2.73 13.96 4.85
CA CYS A 49 -4.20 13.91 4.82
C CYS A 49 -4.80 13.45 6.16
N SER A 50 -4.10 13.69 7.28
CA SER A 50 -4.57 13.41 8.64
C SER A 50 -5.04 11.97 8.88
N VAL A 51 -4.55 10.99 8.11
CA VAL A 51 -4.93 9.58 8.30
C VAL A 51 -4.22 9.04 9.56
N PRO A 52 -4.95 8.47 10.54
CA PRO A 52 -4.35 8.00 11.78
C PRO A 52 -3.29 6.92 11.55
N ASP A 53 -2.17 7.00 12.29
CA ASP A 53 -1.07 6.02 12.21
C ASP A 53 -1.56 4.57 12.33
N LYS A 54 -2.57 4.31 13.18
CA LYS A 54 -3.17 2.98 13.37
C LYS A 54 -3.86 2.47 12.10
N GLU A 55 -4.55 3.33 11.36
CA GLU A 55 -5.20 2.98 10.10
C GLU A 55 -4.17 2.70 9.00
N ILE A 56 -3.12 3.54 8.91
CA ILE A 56 -2.01 3.34 7.98
C ILE A 56 -1.30 2.00 8.25
N LYS A 57 -0.97 1.70 9.51
CA LYS A 57 -0.38 0.39 9.89
C LYS A 57 -1.31 -0.77 9.54
N SER A 58 -2.61 -0.60 9.75
CA SER A 58 -3.57 -1.64 9.40
C SER A 58 -3.69 -1.85 7.89
N LEU A 59 -3.58 -0.81 7.07
CA LEU A 59 -3.53 -0.95 5.61
C LEU A 59 -2.28 -1.72 5.19
N LEU A 60 -1.13 -1.33 5.73
CA LEU A 60 0.16 -1.91 5.40
C LEU A 60 0.20 -3.42 5.69
N SER A 61 -0.26 -3.82 6.87
CA SER A 61 -0.30 -5.24 7.25
C SER A 61 -1.31 -6.05 6.45
N LYS A 62 -2.50 -5.51 6.19
CA LYS A 62 -3.54 -6.20 5.39
C LYS A 62 -3.13 -6.35 3.94
N GLU A 63 -2.51 -5.32 3.36
CA GLU A 63 -2.06 -5.36 1.97
C GLU A 63 -0.94 -6.37 1.78
N LYS A 64 0.06 -6.36 2.67
CA LYS A 64 1.16 -7.35 2.64
C LYS A 64 0.61 -8.78 2.78
N LYS A 65 -0.26 -9.02 3.76
CA LYS A 65 -0.90 -10.32 3.98
C LYS A 65 -1.73 -10.78 2.76
N LEU A 66 -2.45 -9.86 2.12
CA LEU A 66 -3.22 -10.17 0.92
C LEU A 66 -2.28 -10.62 -0.22
N LEU A 67 -1.17 -9.92 -0.43
CA LEU A 67 -0.19 -10.27 -1.46
C LEU A 67 0.51 -11.61 -1.18
N GLU A 68 0.80 -11.91 0.08
CA GLU A 68 1.33 -13.23 0.51
C GLU A 68 0.33 -14.37 0.27
N LEU A 69 -0.98 -14.13 0.51
CA LEU A 69 -2.03 -15.10 0.20
C LEU A 69 -2.18 -15.32 -1.31
N LEU A 70 -1.94 -14.28 -2.11
CA LEU A 70 -1.91 -14.34 -3.58
C LEU A 70 -0.57 -14.86 -4.14
N LYS A 71 0.37 -15.25 -3.26
CA LYS A 71 1.70 -15.77 -3.62
C LYS A 71 2.54 -14.81 -4.47
N VAL A 72 2.29 -13.50 -4.35
CA VAL A 72 3.10 -12.47 -5.04
C VAL A 72 4.52 -12.41 -4.46
N ASP A 73 4.66 -12.71 -3.16
CA ASP A 73 5.95 -12.85 -2.49
C ASP A 73 6.85 -13.90 -3.15
N SER A 74 6.28 -15.01 -3.64
CA SER A 74 7.04 -16.08 -4.30
C SER A 74 7.62 -15.72 -5.68
N LEU A 75 7.18 -14.59 -6.25
CA LEU A 75 7.66 -14.09 -7.54
C LEU A 75 8.86 -13.14 -7.41
N HIS A 76 9.25 -12.79 -6.18
CA HIS A 76 10.24 -11.78 -5.89
C HIS A 76 11.28 -12.30 -4.89
N ASP A 77 12.55 -12.17 -5.25
CA ASP A 77 13.64 -12.58 -4.37
C ASP A 77 13.94 -11.51 -3.31
N GLY A 78 14.08 -11.96 -2.06
CA GLY A 78 14.63 -11.19 -0.95
C GLY A 78 13.63 -10.56 0.03
N ASP A 79 14.16 -10.13 1.17
CA ASP A 79 13.38 -9.67 2.33
C ASP A 79 12.63 -8.35 2.11
N LEU A 80 12.96 -7.62 1.03
CA LEU A 80 12.38 -6.33 0.65
C LEU A 80 11.38 -6.43 -0.50
N TRP A 81 10.84 -7.62 -0.78
CA TRP A 81 9.97 -7.87 -1.93
C TRP A 81 8.79 -6.88 -2.00
N PHE A 82 8.18 -6.55 -0.86
CA PHE A 82 7.02 -5.66 -0.79
C PHE A 82 7.39 -4.21 -1.10
N GLU A 83 8.49 -3.72 -0.51
CA GLU A 83 8.98 -2.37 -0.76
C GLU A 83 9.48 -2.22 -2.19
N ASN A 84 10.10 -3.26 -2.76
CA ASN A 84 10.59 -3.28 -4.14
C ASN A 84 9.47 -3.12 -5.17
N MET A 85 8.31 -3.74 -4.95
CA MET A 85 7.20 -3.73 -5.91
C MET A 85 6.35 -2.44 -5.88
N CYS A 86 6.52 -1.58 -4.89
CA CYS A 86 5.71 -0.38 -4.73
C CYS A 86 5.92 0.62 -5.89
N ILE A 87 4.84 1.00 -6.57
CA ILE A 87 4.88 1.99 -7.67
C ILE A 87 3.83 3.11 -7.50
N MET A 88 4.08 4.29 -8.08
CA MET A 88 3.16 5.43 -8.00
C MET A 88 2.10 5.33 -9.10
N LYS A 89 1.21 4.33 -9.01
CA LYS A 89 0.06 4.17 -9.92
C LYS A 89 -1.23 4.09 -9.14
N SER A 90 -2.30 4.66 -9.69
CA SER A 90 -3.65 4.57 -9.14
C SER A 90 -4.57 3.91 -10.16
N GLY A 91 -5.65 3.32 -9.66
CA GLY A 91 -6.67 2.68 -10.49
C GLY A 91 -7.71 1.96 -9.64
N PRO A 92 -8.90 1.67 -10.18
CA PRO A 92 -9.96 0.97 -9.44
C PRO A 92 -9.55 -0.47 -9.09
N THR A 93 -8.66 -1.08 -9.87
CA THR A 93 -8.18 -2.45 -9.69
C THR A 93 -6.88 -2.56 -8.90
N ARG A 94 -6.32 -1.42 -8.46
CA ARG A 94 -4.99 -1.36 -7.85
C ARG A 94 -5.07 -1.14 -6.35
N LEU A 95 -4.24 -1.90 -5.62
CA LEU A 95 -4.04 -1.68 -4.19
C LEU A 95 -3.38 -0.32 -3.94
N LEU A 96 -3.64 0.29 -2.79
CA LEU A 96 -3.21 1.66 -2.49
C LEU A 96 -1.68 1.80 -2.36
N LEU A 97 -1.02 0.92 -1.59
CA LEU A 97 0.38 1.10 -1.20
C LEU A 97 1.35 0.50 -2.22
N SER A 98 1.15 -0.75 -2.59
CA SER A 98 1.93 -1.48 -3.60
C SER A 98 1.59 -1.05 -5.02
N SER A 99 0.35 -0.61 -5.26
CA SER A 99 -0.20 -0.42 -6.62
C SER A 99 -0.23 -1.68 -7.48
N HIS A 100 -0.16 -2.85 -6.82
CA HIS A 100 -0.38 -4.14 -7.45
C HIS A 100 -1.79 -4.20 -8.05
N ASP A 101 -1.88 -4.69 -9.28
CA ASP A 101 -3.11 -4.77 -10.04
C ASP A 101 -3.77 -6.13 -9.78
N LEU A 102 -4.96 -6.13 -9.20
CA LEU A 102 -5.72 -7.36 -8.96
C LEU A 102 -6.43 -7.86 -10.22
N GLY A 103 -6.47 -7.06 -11.29
CA GLY A 103 -7.25 -7.35 -12.50
C GLY A 103 -8.76 -7.12 -12.34
N HIS A 104 -9.24 -6.86 -11.12
CA HIS A 104 -10.64 -6.55 -10.81
C HIS A 104 -10.74 -5.43 -9.76
N PRO A 105 -11.88 -4.72 -9.65
CA PRO A 105 -12.04 -3.62 -8.71
C PRO A 105 -11.80 -4.05 -7.25
N VAL A 106 -11.12 -3.19 -6.48
CA VAL A 106 -10.81 -3.42 -5.06
C VAL A 106 -12.07 -3.28 -4.19
N ASP A 107 -13.03 -2.47 -4.63
CA ASP A 107 -14.29 -2.14 -3.97
C ASP A 107 -15.43 -3.12 -4.30
N CYS A 108 -15.13 -4.25 -4.94
CA CYS A 108 -16.16 -5.18 -5.38
C CYS A 108 -16.86 -5.84 -4.17
N ALA A 109 -18.04 -5.34 -3.82
CA ALA A 109 -18.94 -5.89 -2.80
C ALA A 109 -19.44 -7.30 -3.15
N THR A 110 -19.37 -7.65 -4.44
CA THR A 110 -19.75 -8.95 -4.99
C THR A 110 -18.53 -9.52 -5.68
N VAL A 111 -17.88 -10.47 -5.03
CA VAL A 111 -16.92 -11.34 -5.71
C VAL A 111 -17.73 -12.03 -6.81
N GLN A 112 -17.47 -11.73 -8.09
CA GLN A 112 -18.04 -12.56 -9.15
C GLN A 112 -17.63 -14.00 -8.80
N PRO A 113 -18.58 -14.95 -8.70
CA PRO A 113 -18.26 -16.35 -8.43
C PRO A 113 -17.31 -16.95 -9.47
N CYS A 114 -17.13 -16.27 -10.60
CA CYS A 114 -16.15 -16.52 -11.65
C CYS A 114 -14.88 -15.67 -11.48
N LEU A 115 -14.42 -15.43 -10.25
CA LEU A 115 -13.02 -15.11 -10.02
C LEU A 115 -12.27 -16.39 -10.34
N ASP A 116 -12.00 -16.56 -11.63
CA ASP A 116 -11.53 -17.81 -12.15
C ASP A 116 -10.05 -17.95 -11.82
N PHE A 117 -9.79 -18.71 -10.76
CA PHE A 117 -8.45 -19.17 -10.45
C PHE A 117 -8.07 -20.40 -11.30
N SER A 118 -8.88 -20.82 -12.28
CA SER A 118 -8.74 -22.13 -12.93
C SER A 118 -7.68 -22.25 -14.00
N ASP A 119 -7.06 -21.17 -14.49
CA ASP A 119 -5.95 -21.29 -15.44
C ASP A 119 -4.60 -21.34 -14.72
N ARG A 120 -4.38 -22.40 -13.94
CA ARG A 120 -3.04 -22.89 -13.61
C ARG A 120 -3.00 -24.41 -13.57
N ASP A 121 -2.12 -24.95 -14.41
CA ASP A 121 -1.75 -26.36 -14.48
C ASP A 121 -1.49 -26.99 -13.10
N LYS A 122 -2.07 -28.19 -12.92
CA LYS A 122 -1.87 -29.20 -11.85
C LYS A 122 -1.63 -28.65 -10.43
N GLU A 123 -2.71 -28.66 -9.65
CA GLU A 123 -2.79 -28.29 -8.24
C GLU A 123 -1.67 -28.87 -7.34
N LEU A 124 -1.10 -28.01 -6.49
CA LEU A 124 -0.23 -28.37 -5.35
C LEU A 124 -0.87 -28.07 -3.98
N PHE A 125 -2.14 -27.62 -3.91
CA PHE A 125 -2.81 -27.28 -2.65
C PHE A 125 -4.30 -27.61 -2.65
N GLN A 126 -4.84 -27.90 -1.46
CA GLN A 126 -6.28 -27.97 -1.17
C GLN A 126 -6.90 -26.56 -1.35
N SER A 127 -7.47 -26.32 -2.53
CA SER A 127 -7.67 -25.01 -3.15
C SER A 127 -8.83 -24.15 -2.58
N SER A 128 -9.77 -24.74 -1.85
CA SER A 128 -10.99 -24.04 -1.41
C SER A 128 -10.77 -23.08 -0.22
N GLU A 129 -9.91 -23.44 0.74
CA GLU A 129 -9.69 -22.64 1.96
C GLU A 129 -8.82 -21.40 1.72
N MET A 130 -7.90 -21.48 0.76
CA MET A 130 -7.02 -20.36 0.38
C MET A 130 -7.79 -19.24 -0.31
N GLY A 131 -8.65 -19.57 -1.29
CA GLY A 131 -9.50 -18.60 -1.96
C GLY A 131 -10.45 -17.87 -1.00
N ALA A 132 -11.12 -18.63 -0.11
CA ALA A 132 -11.98 -18.05 0.93
C ALA A 132 -11.20 -17.11 1.87
N SER A 133 -9.95 -17.44 2.18
CA SER A 133 -9.08 -16.63 3.04
C SER A 133 -8.60 -15.34 2.36
N ALA A 134 -8.21 -15.41 1.08
CA ALA A 134 -7.83 -14.23 0.29
C ALA A 134 -9.00 -13.25 0.13
N LEU A 135 -10.20 -13.75 -0.19
CA LEU A 135 -11.41 -12.94 -0.30
C LEU A 135 -11.78 -12.27 1.03
N ARG A 136 -11.64 -12.98 2.15
CA ARG A 136 -11.88 -12.43 3.48
C ARG A 136 -10.90 -11.29 3.80
N GLU A 137 -9.63 -11.45 3.47
CA GLU A 137 -8.63 -10.39 3.66
C GLU A 137 -8.86 -9.21 2.71
N LEU A 138 -9.24 -9.44 1.45
CA LEU A 138 -9.61 -8.38 0.50
C LEU A 138 -10.79 -7.54 1.02
N ARG A 139 -11.85 -8.18 1.55
CA ARG A 139 -12.98 -7.45 2.16
C ARG A 139 -12.55 -6.60 3.36
N ARG A 140 -11.69 -7.15 4.21
CA ARG A 140 -11.13 -6.41 5.37
C ARG A 140 -10.26 -5.23 4.93
N TYR A 141 -9.48 -5.43 3.86
CA TYR A 141 -8.70 -4.38 3.23
C TYR A 141 -9.59 -3.28 2.66
N SER A 142 -10.58 -3.63 1.83
CA SER A 142 -11.53 -2.66 1.23
C SER A 142 -12.20 -1.81 2.30
N LYS A 143 -12.74 -2.41 3.36
CA LYS A 143 -13.37 -1.66 4.46
C LYS A 143 -12.41 -0.63 5.10
N THR A 144 -11.14 -0.98 5.22
CA THR A 144 -10.12 -0.07 5.77
C THR A 144 -9.80 1.05 4.77
N LEU A 145 -9.67 0.68 3.50
CA LEU A 145 -9.41 1.61 2.40
C LEU A 145 -10.56 2.63 2.24
N ASP A 146 -11.81 2.20 2.37
CA ASP A 146 -12.98 3.07 2.27
C ASP A 146 -13.03 4.08 3.40
N GLY A 147 -12.69 3.67 4.63
CA GLY A 147 -12.53 4.57 5.75
C GLY A 147 -11.45 5.63 5.51
N VAL A 148 -10.29 5.20 5.00
CA VAL A 148 -9.19 6.12 4.66
C VAL A 148 -9.57 7.06 3.51
N LYS A 149 -10.23 6.57 2.45
CA LYS A 149 -10.74 7.40 1.35
C LYS A 149 -11.75 8.43 1.86
N ALA A 150 -12.66 8.04 2.75
CA ALA A 150 -13.65 8.96 3.32
C ALA A 150 -12.98 10.09 4.11
N ARG A 151 -11.96 9.78 4.93
CA ARG A 151 -11.18 10.79 5.65
C ARG A 151 -10.42 11.72 4.72
N ILE A 152 -9.71 11.17 3.73
CA ILE A 152 -8.99 11.98 2.74
C ILE A 152 -9.96 12.94 2.05
N ARG A 153 -11.16 12.48 1.66
CA ARG A 153 -12.18 13.35 1.06
C ARG A 153 -12.63 14.49 1.98
N GLN A 154 -12.68 14.27 3.29
CA GLN A 154 -12.99 15.31 4.27
C GLN A 154 -11.84 16.32 4.44
N GLU A 155 -10.59 15.86 4.35
CA GLU A 155 -9.39 16.69 4.52
C GLU A 155 -8.97 17.44 3.24
N LEU A 156 -9.32 16.93 2.05
CA LEU A 156 -8.95 17.51 0.76
C LEU A 156 -9.27 19.01 0.62
N PRO A 157 -10.46 19.51 1.03
CA PRO A 157 -10.74 20.94 1.00
C PRO A 157 -9.79 21.77 1.87
N ILE A 158 -9.40 21.23 3.04
CA ILE A 158 -8.49 21.90 3.99
C ILE A 158 -7.09 21.96 3.40
N VAL A 159 -6.60 20.84 2.84
CA VAL A 159 -5.30 20.81 2.14
C VAL A 159 -5.31 21.79 0.96
N GLY A 160 -6.40 21.84 0.20
CA GLY A 160 -6.57 22.81 -0.89
C GLY A 160 -6.52 24.27 -0.42
N ALA A 161 -7.16 24.57 0.72
CA ALA A 161 -7.09 25.90 1.33
C ALA A 161 -5.67 26.24 1.82
N ALA A 162 -4.97 25.27 2.43
CA ALA A 162 -3.59 25.44 2.86
C ALA A 162 -2.64 25.71 1.69
N LEU A 163 -2.83 25.02 0.55
CA LEU A 163 -2.07 25.28 -0.67
C LEU A 163 -2.33 26.68 -1.23
N LYS A 164 -3.59 27.13 -1.22
CA LYS A 164 -3.94 28.51 -1.64
C LYS A 164 -3.27 29.55 -0.72
N TRP A 165 -3.31 29.34 0.60
CA TRP A 165 -2.63 30.22 1.55
C TRP A 165 -1.11 30.23 1.31
N ALA A 166 -0.48 29.08 1.11
CA ALA A 166 0.94 28.98 0.85
C ALA A 166 1.36 29.70 -0.45
N SER A 167 0.49 29.76 -1.45
CA SER A 167 0.75 30.52 -2.69
C SER A 167 0.69 32.04 -2.53
N LEU A 168 0.24 32.54 -1.38
CA LEU A 168 0.23 33.97 -1.04
C LEU A 168 1.49 34.42 -0.28
N LEU A 169 2.36 33.47 0.10
CA LEU A 169 3.64 33.72 0.76
C LEU A 169 4.75 33.88 -0.28
#